data_AF-A0AAQ3UFP5-F1
#
_entry.id   AF-A0AAQ3UFP5-F1
#
_cell.length_a   1.000
_cell.length_b   1.000
_cell.length_c   1.000
_cell.angle_alpha   90.00
_cell.angle_beta   90.00
_cell.angle_gamma   90.00
#
_symmetry.space_group_name_H-M   'P 1'
#
loop_
_entity.id
_entity.type
_entity.pdbx_description
1 polymer ?
#
loop_
_entity_poly.entity_id
_entity_poly.type
_entity_poly.pdbx_seq_one_letter_code
_entity_poly.pdbx_strand_id
1 'polypeptide(L)' 'MPEALLILVLIIFPVTVVSGTSSGLGISLPGCPDKCGNVSIPYPFGIGAPCAATNLNHYFSLICNDSSQPPRPMLTLATR' A
#
# COMPACT_ATOMS: atom_id res chain seq x y z
N MET A 1 -8.45 -31.53 38.08
CA MET A 1 -8.14 -30.15 38.50
C MET A 1 -7.62 -29.21 37.40
N PRO A 2 -6.94 -29.63 36.32
CA PRO A 2 -6.39 -28.67 35.33
C PRO A 2 -7.45 -28.07 34.39
N GLU A 3 -8.49 -28.84 34.03
CA GLU A 3 -9.55 -28.39 33.11
C GLU A 3 -10.35 -27.18 33.64
N ALA A 4 -10.66 -27.17 34.95
CA ALA A 4 -11.40 -26.10 35.58
C ALA A 4 -10.60 -24.78 35.64
N LEU A 5 -9.28 -24.89 35.78
CA LEU A 5 -8.37 -23.73 35.74
C LEU A 5 -8.32 -23.12 34.33
N LEU A 6 -8.31 -23.96 33.30
CA LEU A 6 -8.26 -23.53 31.90
C LEU A 6 -9.54 -22.78 31.49
N ILE A 7 -10.71 -23.26 31.93
CA ILE A 7 -12.00 -22.58 31.70
C ILE A 7 -12.04 -21.22 32.41
N LEU A 8 -11.53 -21.13 33.64
CA LEU A 8 -11.50 -19.88 34.40
C LEU A 8 -10.66 -18.80 33.72
N VAL A 9 -9.54 -19.16 33.09
CA VAL A 9 -8.66 -18.22 32.37
C VAL A 9 -9.36 -17.61 31.15
N LEU A 10 -10.15 -18.40 30.40
CA LEU A 10 -10.88 -17.94 29.21
C LEU A 10 -12.03 -16.98 29.56
N ILE A 11 -12.64 -17.14 30.74
CA ILE A 11 -13.72 -16.26 31.22
C ILE A 11 -13.15 -14.90 31.68
N ILE A 12 -11.95 -14.90 32.28
CA ILE A 12 -11.32 -13.69 32.82
C ILE A 12 -10.66 -12.86 31.70
N PHE A 13 -10.23 -13.49 30.61
CA PHE A 13 -9.55 -12.82 29.50
C PHE A 13 -10.43 -12.79 28.24
N PRO A 14 -11.35 -11.82 28.11
CA PRO A 14 -12.16 -11.70 26.91
C PRO A 14 -11.23 -11.42 25.72
N VAL A 15 -11.32 -12.27 24.70
CA VAL A 15 -10.60 -12.06 23.43
C VAL A 15 -11.24 -10.86 22.74
N THR A 16 -10.67 -9.67 22.95
CA THR A 16 -11.08 -8.48 22.21
C THR A 16 -10.50 -8.58 20.81
N VAL A 17 -11.35 -8.93 19.84
CA VAL A 17 -10.97 -8.85 18.43
C VAL A 17 -10.93 -7.38 18.04
N VAL A 18 -9.73 -6.83 17.93
CA VAL A 18 -9.53 -5.48 17.36
C VAL A 18 -9.68 -5.58 15.84
N SER A 19 -10.80 -5.13 15.32
CA SER A 19 -10.96 -4.92 13.88
C SER A 19 -10.24 -3.64 13.50
N GLY A 20 -9.02 -3.76 12.98
CA GLY A 20 -8.33 -2.64 12.36
C GLY A 20 -8.98 -2.31 11.02
N THR A 21 -9.58 -1.13 10.88
CA THR A 21 -9.90 -0.58 9.56
C THR A 21 -8.59 -0.15 8.91
N SER A 22 -8.04 -0.96 8.01
CA SER A 22 -6.93 -0.57 7.15
C SER A 22 -7.43 0.41 6.08
N SER A 23 -7.80 1.62 6.50
CA SER A 23 -7.76 2.77 5.61
C SER A 23 -6.29 3.06 5.34
N GLY A 24 -5.68 2.25 4.48
CA GLY A 24 -4.44 2.61 3.83
C GLY A 24 -4.75 3.85 3.01
N LEU A 25 -4.68 5.03 3.63
CA LEU A 25 -4.51 6.27 2.92
C LEU A 25 -3.33 5.99 2.01
N GLY A 26 -3.59 5.95 0.71
CA GLY A 26 -2.56 5.70 -0.28
C GLY A 26 -1.60 6.87 -0.29
N ILE A 27 -0.72 6.94 0.71
CA ILE A 27 0.21 8.03 0.94
C ILE A 27 1.34 7.83 -0.05
N SER A 28 1.50 8.79 -0.96
CA SER A 28 2.68 8.88 -1.78
C SER A 28 3.88 9.32 -0.95
N LEU A 29 5.08 9.08 -1.46
CA LEU A 29 6.29 9.63 -0.86
C LEU A 29 6.21 11.18 -0.86
N PRO A 30 6.53 11.88 0.24
CA PRO A 30 6.49 13.34 0.28
C PRO A 30 7.29 13.97 -0.87
N GLY A 31 6.69 14.92 -1.59
CA GLY A 31 7.29 15.54 -2.77
C GLY A 31 7.09 14.78 -4.09
N CYS A 32 6.38 13.64 -4.06
CA CYS A 32 6.01 12.88 -5.25
C CYS A 32 4.52 12.97 -5.58
N PRO A 33 4.14 12.84 -6.87
CA PRO A 33 2.74 12.81 -7.28
C PRO A 33 1.99 11.65 -6.61
N ASP A 34 0.84 11.93 -6.03
CA ASP A 34 -0.04 10.94 -5.39
C ASP A 34 -1.10 10.37 -6.33
N LYS A 35 -1.27 10.94 -7.53
CA LYS A 35 -2.28 10.52 -8.50
C LYS A 35 -1.81 10.57 -9.95
N CYS A 36 -2.41 9.73 -10.78
CA CYS A 36 -2.43 9.85 -12.22
C CYS A 36 -3.89 9.82 -12.68
N GLY A 37 -4.40 10.96 -13.17
CA GLY A 37 -5.83 11.15 -13.39
C GLY A 37 -6.63 10.95 -12.10
N ASN A 38 -7.58 10.02 -12.11
CA ASN A 38 -8.40 9.67 -10.94
C ASN A 38 -7.86 8.45 -10.15
N VAL A 39 -6.64 8.00 -10.44
CA VAL A 39 -6.04 6.82 -9.78
C VAL A 39 -5.00 7.29 -8.77
N SER A 40 -5.16 6.91 -7.50
CA SER A 40 -4.16 7.13 -6.45
C SER A 40 -3.00 6.15 -6.56
N ILE A 41 -1.77 6.67 -6.45
CA ILE A 41 -0.51 5.94 -6.58
C ILE A 41 0.25 6.02 -5.26
N PRO A 42 0.06 5.05 -4.35
CA PRO A 42 0.77 5.02 -3.08
C PRO A 42 2.24 4.61 -3.25
N TYR A 43 3.06 4.98 -2.27
CA TYR A 43 4.35 4.32 -2.06
C TYR A 43 4.08 2.82 -1.76
N PRO A 44 4.83 1.85 -2.32
CA PRO A 44 6.14 1.96 -2.98
C PRO A 44 6.12 2.12 -4.50
N PHE A 45 4.95 2.26 -5.14
CA PHE A 45 4.88 2.28 -6.61
C PHE A 45 5.40 3.58 -7.19
N GLY A 46 4.83 4.72 -6.77
CA GLY A 46 5.24 6.09 -7.13
C GLY A 46 5.29 6.41 -8.63
N ILE A 47 5.10 7.68 -9.00
CA ILE A 47 5.27 8.09 -10.41
C ILE A 47 6.71 8.56 -10.63
N GLY A 48 7.48 7.85 -11.46
CA GLY A 48 8.89 8.12 -11.73
C GLY A 48 9.88 7.46 -10.76
N ALA A 49 11.13 7.34 -11.20
CA ALA A 49 12.20 6.62 -10.50
C ALA A 49 12.49 7.08 -9.05
N PRO A 50 12.51 8.38 -8.69
CA PRO A 50 12.77 8.78 -7.30
C PRO A 50 11.56 8.57 -6.37
N CYS A 51 10.38 8.33 -6.93
CA CYS A 51 9.13 8.22 -6.18
C CYS A 51 8.72 6.76 -5.92
N ALA A 52 9.31 5.84 -6.68
CA ALA A 52 9.16 4.41 -6.52
C ALA A 52 10.22 3.84 -5.57
N ALA A 53 9.90 2.75 -4.88
CA ALA A 53 10.90 1.95 -4.17
C ALA A 53 11.71 1.12 -5.18
N THR A 54 12.52 1.80 -5.99
CA THR A 54 13.32 1.18 -7.07
C THR A 54 14.23 0.07 -6.55
N ASN A 55 14.69 0.15 -5.30
CA ASN A 55 15.46 -0.92 -4.65
C ASN A 55 14.73 -2.28 -4.57
N LEU A 56 13.39 -2.27 -4.59
CA LEU A 56 12.59 -3.50 -4.60
C LEU A 56 12.38 -4.06 -6.01
N ASN A 57 12.38 -3.20 -7.03
CA ASN A 57 12.18 -3.62 -8.41
C ASN A 57 12.69 -2.58 -9.44
N HIS A 58 13.67 -2.97 -10.26
CA HIS A 58 14.27 -2.13 -11.30
C HIS A 58 13.81 -2.49 -12.72
N TYR A 59 12.84 -3.40 -12.88
CA TYR A 59 12.41 -3.86 -14.19
C TYR A 59 11.31 -3.01 -14.81
N PHE A 60 10.53 -2.30 -13.99
CA PHE A 60 9.47 -1.41 -14.45
C PHE A 60 9.58 -0.02 -13.82
N SER A 61 9.07 0.97 -14.53
CA SER A 61 8.82 2.32 -14.05
C SER A 61 7.37 2.67 -14.31
N LEU A 62 6.70 3.28 -13.32
CA LEU A 62 5.34 3.75 -13.46
C LEU A 62 5.38 5.21 -13.92
N ILE A 63 4.78 5.47 -15.08
CA ILE A 63 4.63 6.80 -15.67
C ILE A 63 3.15 7.16 -15.75
N CYS A 64 2.84 8.45 -15.76
CA CYS A 64 1.50 8.92 -16.08
C CYS A 64 1.44 9.25 -17.58
N ASN A 65 0.48 8.66 -18.31
CA ASN A 65 0.24 8.99 -19.69
C ASN A 65 -0.78 10.13 -19.79
N ASP A 66 -0.27 11.36 -19.81
CA ASP A 66 -1.08 12.58 -19.94
C ASP A 66 -1.70 12.77 -21.32
N SER A 67 -1.23 12.04 -22.35
CA SER A 67 -1.81 12.07 -23.70
C SER A 67 -3.14 11.31 -23.77
N SER A 68 -3.43 10.45 -22.79
CA SER A 68 -4.72 9.77 -22.68
C SER A 68 -5.75 10.66 -21.98
N GLN A 69 -7.00 10.60 -22.41
CA GLN A 69 -8.11 11.36 -21.81
C GLN A 69 -9.16 10.36 -21.29
N PRO A 70 -9.27 10.16 -19.96
CA PRO A 70 -8.47 10.77 -18.88
C PRO A 70 -7.04 10.20 -18.80
N PRO A 71 -6.09 10.88 -18.13
CA PRO A 71 -4.74 10.39 -17.91
C PRO A 71 -4.72 9.04 -17.20
N ARG A 72 -3.84 8.14 -17.63
CA ARG A 72 -3.76 6.76 -17.11
C ARG A 72 -2.34 6.37 -16.71
N PRO A 73 -2.18 5.62 -15.60
CA PRO A 73 -0.88 5.07 -15.24
C PRO A 73 -0.46 3.99 -16.23
N MET A 74 0.80 4.00 -16.65
CA MET A 74 1.40 2.99 -17.52
C MET A 74 2.71 2.48 -16.93
N LEU A 75 2.94 1.18 -17.08
CA LEU A 75 4.22 0.55 -16.76
C LEU A 75 5.07 0.55 -18.01
N THR A 76 6.25 1.15 -17.92
CA THR A 76 7.31 1.00 -18.93
C THR A 76 8.40 0.12 -18.36
N LEU A 77 9.13 -0.58 -19.23
CA LEU A 77 10.40 -1.19 -18.84
C LEU A 77 11.35 -0.07 -18.43
N ALA A 78 11.96 -0.20 -17.26
CA ALA A 78 13.02 0.71 -16.86
C ALA A 78 14.27 0.31 -17.64
N THR A 79 14.61 1.07 -18.68
CA THR A 79 15.92 0.96 -19.33
C THR A 79 16.97 1.40 -18.31
N ARG A 80 17.81 0.44 -17.92
CA ARG A 80 18.91 0.60 -16.97
C ARG A 80 19.81 1.77 -17.33
#